data_AF-J7R9P4-F1
#
_entry.id   AF-J7R9P4-F1
#
_cell.length_a   1.000
_cell.length_b   1.000
_cell.length_c   1.000
_cell.angle_alpha   90.00
_cell.angle_beta   90.00
_cell.angle_gamma   90.00
#
_symmetry.space_group_name_H-M   'P 1'
#
loop_
_entity.id
_entity.type
_entity.pdbx_description
1 polymer ?
#
loop_
_entity_poly.entity_id
_entity_poly.type
_entity_poly.pdbx_seq_one_letter_code
_entity_poly.pdbx_strand_id
1 'polypeptide(L)'
;MNLVVFSGGTATNSLTPSFYNLTVSKGHELTYVLPISDNGGSTSEILRVLGGPAIGDIRSRIVRLLEDEKLVIVFGYRLSEDCHEAKREWNEIVEGTHQVWKAVPQEVKEMCRAFIIHINSELLKKSKSYANRFKFEKASIGNLFLTGARLFLGSLDASIELMMRIGRCNPKVNVIPCINTSHTHHISALLTNGDVITGQSQISHPSKPSVNRAASRHGTLMNEEQDLFENSLNAGSNYMDGMNKGGTIAIGPSAENSMVEEQGGAETEEEEEYANPIYILPELKNSQLHFDKCDSDEMLPAPIRRILYINPYGEEIKPLGNSRAVSKIKEADMIVYSIGSLMTSLMPIIILGNIASTILDCPKKHKILIINNKYDRETFGHDAYHYVKMVVESMTRAVMNYRQTRGIVASTLKNLKWDCFITDIIYLTGGDIQMDWGSLSEHNIVCHGINSDKLSNEDLEVVLKKIHSLST
;
A
#
# COMPACT_ATOMS: atom_id res chain seq x y z
N MET A 1 -1.60 -24.49 16.39
CA MET A 1 -2.49 -23.91 15.37
C MET A 1 -1.74 -22.94 14.48
N ASN A 2 -1.99 -22.99 13.18
CA ASN A 2 -1.48 -22.02 12.20
C ASN A 2 -2.31 -20.74 12.28
N LEU A 3 -1.63 -19.58 12.38
CA LEU A 3 -2.27 -18.28 12.53
C LEU A 3 -1.92 -17.35 11.37
N VAL A 4 -2.94 -16.70 10.81
CA VAL A 4 -2.78 -15.58 9.88
C VAL A 4 -3.21 -14.30 10.57
N VAL A 5 -2.34 -13.29 10.56
CA VAL A 5 -2.59 -11.97 11.13
C VAL A 5 -2.61 -10.95 9.99
N PHE A 6 -3.77 -10.34 9.77
CA PHE A 6 -3.87 -9.14 8.93
C PHE A 6 -3.57 -7.93 9.80
N SER A 7 -2.59 -7.13 9.41
CA SER A 7 -2.16 -5.97 10.19
C SER A 7 -1.59 -4.89 9.28
N GLY A 8 -1.45 -3.68 9.80
CA GLY A 8 -0.66 -2.61 9.18
C GLY A 8 0.64 -2.36 9.93
N GLY A 9 0.95 -1.07 10.07
CA GLY A 9 2.18 -0.57 10.65
C GLY A 9 2.42 -0.89 12.13
N THR A 10 2.83 0.12 12.90
CA THR A 10 3.52 -0.12 14.18
C THR A 10 2.63 -0.62 15.31
N ALA A 11 1.31 -0.39 15.28
CA ALA A 11 0.41 -0.76 16.38
C ALA A 11 0.51 -2.26 16.74
N THR A 12 0.42 -3.13 15.74
CA THR A 12 0.53 -4.58 15.91
C THR A 12 1.95 -5.04 16.28
N ASN A 13 3.00 -4.18 16.24
CA ASN A 13 4.34 -4.57 16.69
C ASN A 13 4.39 -4.85 18.20
N SER A 14 3.50 -4.22 18.98
CA SER A 14 3.37 -4.46 20.41
C SER A 14 2.80 -5.84 20.74
N LEU A 15 2.00 -6.42 19.83
CA LEU A 15 1.30 -7.70 19.98
C LEU A 15 2.02 -8.88 19.31
N THR A 16 3.18 -8.68 18.68
CA THR A 16 3.91 -9.81 18.06
C THR A 16 4.28 -10.92 19.04
N PRO A 17 4.69 -10.63 20.30
CA PRO A 17 5.03 -11.69 21.25
C PRO A 17 3.86 -12.63 21.54
N SER A 18 2.63 -12.12 21.72
CA SER A 18 1.46 -12.96 21.99
C SER A 18 1.17 -13.91 20.83
N PHE A 19 1.24 -13.43 19.59
CA PHE A 19 1.03 -14.27 18.41
C PHE A 19 2.14 -15.33 18.26
N TYR A 20 3.40 -14.95 18.53
CA TYR A 20 4.54 -15.86 18.47
C TYR A 20 4.41 -16.98 19.52
N ASN A 21 4.14 -16.64 20.77
CA ASN A 21 3.98 -17.61 21.86
C ASN A 21 2.82 -18.57 21.64
N LEU A 22 1.74 -18.06 21.07
CA LEU A 22 0.55 -18.84 20.75
C LEU A 22 0.79 -19.88 19.65
N THR A 23 1.73 -19.63 18.73
CA THR A 23 1.91 -20.42 17.49
C THR A 23 3.30 -20.99 17.32
N VAL A 24 4.31 -20.14 17.08
CA VAL A 24 5.68 -20.51 16.76
C VAL A 24 6.33 -21.28 17.90
N SER A 25 6.13 -20.86 19.15
CA SER A 25 6.65 -21.58 20.33
C SER A 25 6.06 -23.00 20.47
N LYS A 26 4.92 -23.27 19.83
CA LYS A 26 4.28 -24.59 19.75
C LYS A 26 4.59 -25.33 18.45
N GLY A 27 5.49 -24.79 17.63
CA GLY A 27 5.93 -25.40 16.38
C GLY A 27 4.97 -25.21 15.21
N HIS A 28 4.06 -24.25 15.24
CA HIS A 28 3.15 -23.94 14.13
C HIS A 28 3.58 -22.69 13.36
N GLU A 29 2.91 -22.44 12.23
CA GLU A 29 3.21 -21.29 11.39
C GLU A 29 2.47 -20.02 11.82
N LEU A 30 3.17 -18.89 11.70
CA LEU A 30 2.65 -17.55 11.91
C LEU A 30 2.86 -16.73 10.64
N THR A 31 1.77 -16.23 10.06
CA THR A 31 1.84 -15.44 8.83
C THR A 31 1.26 -14.06 9.04
N TYR A 32 2.05 -13.02 8.77
CA TYR A 32 1.59 -11.64 8.71
C TYR A 32 1.30 -11.26 7.25
N VAL A 33 0.10 -10.76 6.98
CA VAL A 33 -0.24 -10.13 5.69
C VAL A 33 -0.36 -8.63 5.90
N LEU A 34 0.36 -7.86 5.08
CA LEU A 34 0.54 -6.41 5.27
C LEU A 34 0.15 -5.63 4.02
N PRO A 35 -0.40 -4.40 4.16
CA PRO A 35 -0.71 -3.55 3.03
C PRO A 35 0.56 -3.03 2.34
N ILE A 36 0.40 -2.56 1.10
CA ILE A 36 1.47 -1.97 0.28
C ILE A 36 1.10 -0.57 -0.26
N SER A 37 0.25 0.15 0.47
CA SER A 37 -0.33 1.44 0.04
C SER A 37 0.16 2.67 0.84
N ASP A 38 1.01 2.49 1.84
CA ASP A 38 1.55 3.59 2.67
C ASP A 38 2.48 4.50 1.85
N ASN A 39 2.01 5.71 1.54
CA ASN A 39 2.76 6.69 0.77
C ASN A 39 3.33 7.83 1.61
N GLY A 40 3.57 7.61 2.91
CA GLY A 40 4.09 8.62 3.84
C GLY A 40 5.60 8.54 4.12
N GLY A 41 6.17 9.62 4.63
CA GLY A 41 7.54 9.70 5.18
C GLY A 41 8.63 9.17 4.24
N SER A 42 9.58 8.40 4.78
CA SER A 42 10.69 7.80 4.00
C SER A 42 10.22 6.89 2.85
N THR A 43 9.02 6.30 2.93
CA THR A 43 8.49 5.48 1.84
C THR A 43 8.15 6.36 0.63
N SER A 44 7.53 7.53 0.87
CA SER A 44 7.14 8.47 -0.18
C SER A 44 8.29 8.90 -1.09
N GLU A 45 9.47 9.11 -0.51
CA GLU A 45 10.65 9.57 -1.23
C GLU A 45 11.25 8.47 -2.12
N ILE A 46 11.22 7.21 -1.67
CA ILE A 46 11.58 6.05 -2.48
C ILE A 46 10.61 5.90 -3.65
N LEU A 47 9.30 5.96 -3.39
CA LEU A 47 8.28 5.85 -4.43
C LEU A 47 8.43 6.95 -5.49
N ARG A 48 8.75 8.17 -5.07
CA ARG A 48 8.94 9.31 -5.97
C ARG A 48 10.11 9.11 -6.93
N VAL A 49 11.24 8.61 -6.44
CA VAL A 49 12.49 8.53 -7.22
C VAL A 49 12.64 7.19 -7.96
N LEU A 50 12.27 6.09 -7.31
CA LEU A 50 12.50 4.73 -7.81
C LEU A 50 11.20 3.98 -8.15
N GLY A 51 10.03 4.49 -7.74
CA GLY A 51 8.76 3.79 -7.89
C GLY A 51 8.67 2.50 -7.07
N GLY A 52 7.69 1.67 -7.41
CA GLY A 52 7.48 0.35 -6.80
C GLY A 52 6.45 0.34 -5.67
N PRO A 53 6.33 -0.79 -4.95
CA PRO A 53 5.35 -0.91 -3.87
C PRO A 53 5.79 -0.15 -2.62
N ALA A 54 4.84 0.32 -1.81
CA ALA A 54 5.16 0.82 -0.48
C ALA A 54 5.57 -0.33 0.44
N ILE A 55 6.74 -0.22 1.06
CA ILE A 55 7.36 -1.28 1.87
C ILE A 55 7.50 -0.92 3.36
N GLY A 56 7.05 0.26 3.77
CA GLY A 56 7.28 0.78 5.12
C GLY A 56 6.75 -0.13 6.25
N ASP A 57 5.52 -0.62 6.10
CA ASP A 57 4.87 -1.54 7.04
C ASP A 57 5.53 -2.92 7.04
N ILE A 58 5.88 -3.42 5.85
CA ILE A 58 6.62 -4.67 5.66
C ILE A 58 7.96 -4.62 6.39
N ARG A 59 8.77 -3.59 6.13
CA ARG A 59 10.05 -3.39 6.81
C ARG A 59 9.84 -3.29 8.32
N SER A 60 8.87 -2.51 8.78
CA SER A 60 8.57 -2.36 10.22
C SER A 60 8.27 -3.70 10.88
N ARG A 61 7.46 -4.56 10.24
CA ARG A 61 7.16 -5.90 10.73
C ARG A 61 8.38 -6.79 10.75
N ILE A 62 9.17 -6.81 9.67
CA ILE A 62 10.38 -7.63 9.57
C ILE A 62 11.36 -7.25 10.66
N VAL A 63 11.65 -5.96 10.85
CA VAL A 63 12.57 -5.46 11.89
C VAL A 63 12.14 -5.92 13.29
N ARG A 64 10.84 -5.96 13.57
CA ARG A 64 10.30 -6.45 14.85
C ARG A 64 10.48 -7.95 15.06
N LEU A 65 10.63 -8.72 13.98
CA LEU A 65 10.73 -10.19 13.99
C LEU A 65 12.17 -10.71 13.88
N LEU A 66 13.16 -9.83 13.65
CA LEU A 66 14.56 -10.23 13.57
C LEU A 66 15.02 -10.79 14.93
N GLU A 67 15.83 -11.83 14.88
CA GLU A 67 16.46 -12.43 16.07
C GLU A 67 17.90 -11.94 16.26
N ASP A 68 18.48 -11.26 15.25
CA ASP A 68 19.79 -10.60 15.36
C ASP A 68 19.63 -9.12 15.76
N GLU A 69 19.90 -8.82 17.04
CA GLU A 69 19.80 -7.47 17.62
C GLU A 69 20.63 -6.42 16.88
N LYS A 70 21.77 -6.82 16.29
CA LYS A 70 22.64 -5.89 15.56
C LYS A 70 21.98 -5.44 14.26
N LEU A 71 21.28 -6.37 13.59
CA LEU A 71 20.53 -6.07 12.37
C LEU A 71 19.21 -5.34 12.67
N VAL A 72 18.62 -5.52 13.85
CA VAL A 72 17.52 -4.66 14.32
C VAL A 72 17.98 -3.20 14.34
N ILE A 73 19.18 -2.91 14.85
CA ILE A 73 19.74 -1.57 14.88
C ILE A 73 19.97 -1.05 13.45
N VAL A 74 20.60 -1.83 12.57
CA VAL A 74 20.88 -1.42 11.18
C VAL A 74 19.60 -1.13 10.41
N PHE A 75 18.67 -2.07 10.35
CA PHE A 75 17.46 -1.93 9.54
C PHE A 75 16.41 -1.04 10.18
N GLY A 76 16.47 -0.85 11.50
CA GLY A 76 15.70 0.14 12.24
C GLY A 76 16.25 1.57 12.13
N TYR A 77 17.51 1.76 11.70
CA TYR A 77 18.14 3.06 11.62
C TYR A 77 17.43 3.99 10.64
N ARG A 78 17.30 5.25 11.05
CA ARG A 78 16.83 6.37 10.23
C ARG A 78 17.91 7.43 10.21
N LEU A 79 18.19 7.94 9.02
CA LEU A 79 19.15 9.03 8.84
C LEU A 79 18.65 10.31 9.52
N SER A 80 19.59 11.23 9.74
CA SER A 80 19.34 12.55 10.29
C SER A 80 18.20 13.29 9.58
N GLU A 81 17.54 14.20 10.29
CA GLU A 81 16.60 15.15 9.69
C GLU A 81 17.32 16.27 8.93
N ASP A 82 18.57 16.57 9.29
CA ASP A 82 19.39 17.53 8.56
C ASP A 82 19.90 16.94 7.23
N CYS A 83 19.73 17.70 6.14
CA CYS A 83 20.04 17.26 4.78
C CYS A 83 21.53 16.90 4.59
N HIS A 84 22.44 17.71 5.13
CA HIS A 84 23.88 17.51 4.96
C HIS A 84 24.37 16.34 5.81
N GLU A 85 23.92 16.27 7.05
CA GLU A 85 24.25 15.17 7.95
C GLU A 85 23.68 13.84 7.44
N ALA A 86 22.42 13.81 6.97
CA ALA A 86 21.80 12.61 6.41
C ALA A 86 22.57 12.10 5.18
N LYS A 87 23.01 13.01 4.31
CA LYS A 87 23.82 12.64 3.15
C LYS A 87 25.19 12.09 3.55
N ARG A 88 25.83 12.69 4.57
CA ARG A 88 27.11 12.19 5.10
C ARG A 88 26.94 10.79 5.71
N GLU A 89 25.95 10.61 6.58
CA GLU A 89 25.62 9.31 7.18
C GLU A 89 25.34 8.25 6.12
N TRP A 90 24.57 8.57 5.08
CA TRP A 90 24.32 7.65 3.97
C TRP A 90 25.62 7.20 3.29
N ASN A 91 26.50 8.15 2.98
CA ASN A 91 27.78 7.82 2.34
C ASN A 91 28.63 6.92 3.24
N GLU A 92 28.73 7.23 4.54
CA GLU A 92 29.43 6.39 5.52
C GLU A 92 28.82 4.98 5.63
N ILE A 93 27.49 4.86 5.52
CA ILE A 93 26.80 3.56 5.54
C ILE A 93 27.14 2.74 4.29
N VAL A 94 27.15 3.36 3.10
CA VAL A 94 27.53 2.73 1.83
C VAL A 94 29.00 2.29 1.86
N GLU A 95 29.89 3.16 2.33
CA GLU A 95 31.33 2.88 2.51
C GLU A 95 31.60 1.85 3.62
N GLY A 96 30.62 1.62 4.50
CA GLY A 96 30.74 0.67 5.60
C GLY A 96 31.53 1.22 6.79
N THR A 97 31.76 2.52 6.87
CA THR A 97 32.49 3.21 7.94
C THR A 97 31.57 3.70 9.06
N HIS A 98 30.27 3.83 8.79
CA HIS A 98 29.29 4.29 9.78
C HIS A 98 29.23 3.38 11.01
N GLN A 99 29.06 4.00 12.17
CA GLN A 99 29.00 3.36 13.49
C GLN A 99 27.94 2.27 13.64
N VAL A 100 26.85 2.31 12.84
CA VAL A 100 25.82 1.27 12.80
C VAL A 100 26.37 -0.12 12.45
N TRP A 101 27.50 -0.18 11.73
CA TRP A 101 28.14 -1.43 11.33
C TRP A 101 29.07 -2.01 12.39
N LYS A 102 29.44 -1.25 13.43
CA LYS A 102 30.52 -1.60 14.36
C LYS A 102 30.36 -2.97 15.03
N ALA A 103 29.12 -3.35 15.36
CA ALA A 103 28.83 -4.62 16.03
C ALA A 103 28.51 -5.77 15.06
N VAL A 104 28.29 -5.48 13.78
CA VAL A 104 27.85 -6.45 12.76
C VAL A 104 29.06 -7.26 12.27
N PRO A 105 29.00 -8.61 12.23
CA PRO A 105 30.06 -9.43 11.66
C PRO A 105 30.38 -9.03 10.21
N GLN A 106 31.65 -9.11 9.82
CA GLN A 106 32.12 -8.61 8.53
C GLN A 106 31.41 -9.27 7.35
N GLU A 107 31.14 -10.57 7.42
CA GLU A 107 30.48 -11.34 6.36
C GLU A 107 29.02 -10.91 6.18
N VAL A 108 28.32 -10.68 7.30
CA VAL A 108 26.92 -10.23 7.30
C VAL A 108 26.83 -8.78 6.82
N LYS A 109 27.79 -7.93 7.24
CA LYS A 109 27.91 -6.56 6.77
C LYS A 109 28.08 -6.50 5.26
N GLU A 110 29.01 -7.25 4.67
CA GLU A 110 29.22 -7.24 3.22
C GLU A 110 28.00 -7.78 2.45
N MET A 111 27.32 -8.78 3.00
CA MET A 111 26.04 -9.26 2.45
C MET A 111 24.97 -8.16 2.41
N CYS A 112 24.84 -7.38 3.49
CA CYS A 112 23.91 -6.25 3.53
C CYS A 112 24.34 -5.12 2.58
N ARG A 113 25.64 -4.80 2.59
CA ARG A 113 26.22 -3.71 1.81
C ARG A 113 26.08 -3.91 0.31
N ALA A 114 26.11 -5.14 -0.19
CA ALA A 114 25.89 -5.41 -1.62
C ALA A 114 24.58 -4.77 -2.14
N PHE A 115 23.49 -4.88 -1.39
CA PHE A 115 22.19 -4.31 -1.75
C PHE A 115 22.11 -2.80 -1.50
N ILE A 116 22.81 -2.30 -0.48
CA ILE A 116 22.94 -0.86 -0.19
C ILE A 116 23.72 -0.13 -1.30
N ILE A 117 24.80 -0.74 -1.80
CA ILE A 117 25.58 -0.23 -2.92
C ILE A 117 24.74 -0.28 -4.21
N HIS A 118 23.97 -1.35 -4.40
CA HIS A 118 23.08 -1.47 -5.54
C HIS A 118 22.04 -0.35 -5.56
N ILE A 119 21.32 -0.11 -4.47
CA ILE A 119 20.35 1.01 -4.44
C ILE A 119 21.03 2.37 -4.59
N ASN A 120 22.23 2.57 -4.02
CA ASN A 120 22.98 3.81 -4.24
C ASN A 120 23.25 4.04 -5.74
N SER A 121 23.60 2.99 -6.47
CA SER A 121 23.81 3.05 -7.92
C SER A 121 22.53 3.40 -8.67
N GLU A 122 21.39 2.80 -8.30
CA GLU A 122 20.08 3.11 -8.88
C GLU A 122 19.65 4.56 -8.61
N LEU A 123 19.87 5.06 -7.40
CA LEU A 123 19.60 6.46 -7.05
C LEU A 123 20.46 7.43 -7.88
N LEU A 124 21.73 7.12 -8.10
CA LEU A 124 22.61 7.93 -8.94
C LEU A 124 22.16 7.95 -10.40
N LYS A 125 21.73 6.80 -10.96
CA LYS A 125 21.19 6.73 -12.33
C LYS A 125 19.97 7.63 -12.54
N LYS A 126 19.08 7.73 -11.54
CA LYS A 126 17.88 8.57 -11.59
C LYS A 126 18.13 10.05 -11.22
N SER A 127 19.34 10.40 -10.78
CA SER A 127 19.70 11.76 -10.31
C SER A 127 20.03 12.81 -11.39
N LYS A 128 19.83 12.47 -12.68
CA LYS A 128 20.17 13.34 -13.84
C LYS A 128 19.52 14.73 -13.77
N SER A 129 18.29 14.82 -13.24
CA SER A 129 17.59 16.09 -13.02
C SER A 129 17.54 16.44 -11.53
N TYR A 130 17.65 17.73 -11.21
CA TYR A 130 17.55 18.23 -9.83
C TYR A 130 16.23 17.82 -9.17
N ALA A 131 15.14 17.77 -9.93
CA ALA A 131 13.83 17.35 -9.44
C ALA A 131 13.80 15.89 -8.97
N ASN A 132 14.67 15.02 -9.52
CA ASN A 132 14.72 13.58 -9.21
C ASN A 132 15.83 13.22 -8.21
N ARG A 133 16.52 14.20 -7.65
CA ARG A 133 17.50 13.93 -6.60
C ARG A 133 16.79 13.37 -5.38
N PHE A 134 17.35 12.28 -4.87
CA PHE A 134 16.87 11.64 -3.66
C PHE A 134 17.28 12.46 -2.43
N LYS A 135 16.31 12.70 -1.57
CA LYS A 135 16.44 13.37 -0.28
C LYS A 135 16.64 12.31 0.81
N PHE A 136 17.75 12.40 1.53
CA PHE A 136 18.15 11.38 2.50
C PHE A 136 17.59 11.63 3.91
N GLU A 137 16.99 12.79 4.15
CA GLU A 137 16.42 13.22 5.42
C GLU A 137 15.43 12.18 5.95
N LYS A 138 15.62 11.71 7.20
CA LYS A 138 14.76 10.69 7.84
C LYS A 138 14.64 9.36 7.08
N ALA A 139 15.45 9.14 6.02
CA ALA A 139 15.37 7.94 5.22
C ALA A 139 15.71 6.70 6.06
N SER A 140 14.95 5.63 5.89
CA SER A 140 15.17 4.40 6.64
C SER A 140 16.11 3.46 5.90
N ILE A 141 17.16 3.02 6.59
CA ILE A 141 18.14 2.08 6.04
C ILE A 141 17.49 0.75 5.69
N GLY A 142 16.57 0.25 6.52
CA GLY A 142 15.80 -0.95 6.19
C GLY A 142 14.95 -0.79 4.92
N ASN A 143 14.35 0.38 4.68
CA ASN A 143 13.58 0.62 3.45
C ASN A 143 14.50 0.64 2.23
N LEU A 144 15.65 1.30 2.34
CA LEU A 144 16.64 1.38 1.26
C LEU A 144 17.24 0.00 0.96
N PHE A 145 17.56 -0.79 1.98
CA PHE A 145 18.00 -2.16 1.85
C PHE A 145 16.96 -3.03 1.13
N LEU A 146 15.71 -3.03 1.61
CA LEU A 146 14.64 -3.87 1.05
C LEU A 146 14.31 -3.47 -0.40
N THR A 147 14.33 -2.17 -0.70
CA THR A 147 14.19 -1.67 -2.07
C THR A 147 15.36 -2.09 -2.95
N GLY A 148 16.60 -1.98 -2.47
CA GLY A 148 17.79 -2.43 -3.19
C GLY A 148 17.75 -3.93 -3.48
N ALA A 149 17.37 -4.74 -2.49
CA ALA A 149 17.18 -6.18 -2.67
C ALA A 149 16.07 -6.50 -3.68
N ARG A 150 14.94 -5.79 -3.64
CA ARG A 150 13.84 -5.97 -4.60
C ARG A 150 14.29 -5.66 -6.03
N LEU A 151 14.99 -4.55 -6.25
CA LEU A 151 15.47 -4.15 -7.56
C LEU A 151 16.50 -5.15 -8.09
N PHE A 152 17.41 -5.60 -7.24
CA PHE A 152 18.42 -6.60 -7.61
C PHE A 152 17.81 -7.96 -7.96
N LEU A 153 16.84 -8.44 -7.17
CA LEU A 153 16.22 -9.76 -7.35
C LEU A 153 15.04 -9.75 -8.34
N GLY A 154 14.54 -8.58 -8.71
CA GLY A 154 13.33 -8.43 -9.53
C GLY A 154 12.03 -8.90 -8.85
N SER A 155 12.03 -9.10 -7.53
CA SER A 155 10.89 -9.68 -6.80
C SER A 155 10.78 -9.15 -5.37
N LEU A 156 9.60 -8.63 -5.01
CA LEU A 156 9.30 -8.17 -3.64
C LEU A 156 9.30 -9.35 -2.66
N ASP A 157 8.63 -10.46 -3.00
CA ASP A 157 8.57 -11.65 -2.14
C ASP A 157 9.98 -12.20 -1.84
N ALA A 158 10.87 -12.24 -2.85
CA ALA A 158 12.24 -12.70 -2.66
C ALA A 158 13.06 -11.74 -1.78
N SER A 159 12.86 -10.42 -1.92
CA SER A 159 13.54 -9.42 -1.10
C SER A 159 13.13 -9.48 0.38
N ILE A 160 11.84 -9.74 0.65
CA ILE A 160 11.31 -9.95 2.00
C ILE A 160 11.94 -11.19 2.62
N GLU A 161 11.93 -12.30 1.88
CA GLU A 161 12.51 -13.56 2.32
C GLU A 161 14.01 -13.39 2.63
N LEU A 162 14.77 -12.74 1.74
CA LEU A 162 16.18 -12.46 1.94
C LEU A 162 16.42 -11.67 3.24
N MET A 163 15.68 -10.57 3.45
CA MET A 163 15.83 -9.75 4.66
C MET A 163 15.52 -10.56 5.93
N MET A 164 14.48 -11.39 5.90
CA MET A 164 14.12 -12.27 7.02
C MET A 164 15.22 -13.31 7.30
N ARG A 165 15.84 -13.90 6.27
CA ARG A 165 16.91 -14.89 6.43
C ARG A 165 18.22 -14.28 6.93
N ILE A 166 18.62 -13.12 6.40
CA ILE A 166 19.76 -12.35 6.92
C ILE A 166 19.53 -11.98 8.39
N GLY A 167 18.30 -11.59 8.71
CA GLY A 167 17.80 -11.30 10.04
C GLY A 167 17.67 -12.45 11.02
N ARG A 168 17.92 -13.69 10.55
CA ARG A 168 17.74 -14.93 11.32
C ARG A 168 16.32 -15.10 11.88
N CYS A 169 15.29 -14.59 11.21
CA CYS A 169 13.92 -14.83 11.62
C CYS A 169 13.60 -16.33 11.63
N ASN A 170 12.79 -16.77 12.59
CA ASN A 170 12.30 -18.14 12.65
C ASN A 170 11.64 -18.57 11.31
N PRO A 171 11.97 -19.74 10.74
CA PRO A 171 11.44 -20.20 9.45
C PRO A 171 9.93 -20.41 9.41
N LYS A 172 9.26 -20.54 10.57
CA LYS A 172 7.81 -20.70 10.67
C LYS A 172 7.08 -19.35 10.67
N VAL A 173 7.80 -18.24 10.70
CA VAL A 173 7.25 -16.90 10.59
C VAL A 173 7.34 -16.43 9.15
N ASN A 174 6.22 -15.96 8.60
CA ASN A 174 6.10 -15.47 7.24
C ASN A 174 5.62 -14.02 7.25
N VAL A 175 6.19 -13.18 6.39
CA VAL A 175 5.68 -11.84 6.09
C VAL A 175 5.32 -11.80 4.60
N ILE A 176 4.07 -11.48 4.28
CA ILE A 176 3.54 -11.53 2.92
C ILE A 176 2.90 -10.17 2.58
N PRO A 177 3.29 -9.53 1.46
CA PRO A 177 2.58 -8.34 0.98
C PRO A 177 1.18 -8.74 0.49
N CYS A 178 0.17 -7.93 0.78
CA CYS A 178 -1.22 -8.27 0.42
C CYS A 178 -1.42 -8.38 -1.09
N ILE A 179 -0.62 -7.67 -1.90
CA ILE A 179 -0.57 -7.75 -3.36
C ILE A 179 0.89 -8.04 -3.75
N ASN A 180 1.10 -8.99 -4.67
CA ASN A 180 2.42 -9.19 -5.27
C ASN A 180 2.56 -8.29 -6.50
N THR A 181 3.41 -7.26 -6.42
CA THR A 181 3.59 -6.29 -7.50
C THR A 181 4.96 -5.61 -7.43
N SER A 182 5.43 -5.18 -8.60
CA SER A 182 6.59 -4.29 -8.74
C SER A 182 6.19 -2.83 -8.98
N HIS A 183 4.88 -2.52 -8.97
CA HIS A 183 4.33 -1.19 -9.24
C HIS A 183 3.65 -0.58 -8.02
N THR A 184 3.61 0.74 -7.98
CA THR A 184 2.91 1.49 -6.94
C THR A 184 1.40 1.28 -7.06
N HIS A 185 0.76 0.90 -5.95
CA HIS A 185 -0.69 0.88 -5.84
C HIS A 185 -1.11 1.95 -4.85
N HIS A 186 -2.11 2.74 -5.22
CA HIS A 186 -2.64 3.81 -4.38
C HIS A 186 -4.04 3.45 -3.92
N ILE A 187 -4.42 4.00 -2.77
CA ILE A 187 -5.79 3.90 -2.25
C ILE A 187 -6.44 5.28 -2.21
N SER A 188 -7.75 5.30 -2.39
CA SER A 188 -8.61 6.46 -2.19
C SER A 188 -9.78 6.12 -1.28
N ALA A 189 -10.25 7.11 -0.54
CA ALA A 189 -11.45 7.04 0.27
C ALA A 189 -12.57 7.82 -0.40
N LEU A 190 -13.69 7.14 -0.68
CA LEU A 190 -14.96 7.78 -1.03
C LEU A 190 -15.71 8.08 0.27
N LEU A 191 -16.09 9.32 0.48
CA LEU A 191 -16.84 9.77 1.65
C LEU A 191 -18.35 9.66 1.42
N THR A 192 -19.15 9.74 2.50
CA THR A 192 -20.62 9.65 2.40
C THR A 192 -21.26 10.85 1.70
N ASN A 193 -20.61 12.01 1.71
CA ASN A 193 -21.05 13.22 1.00
C ASN A 193 -20.70 13.20 -0.51
N GLY A 194 -19.96 12.18 -0.98
CA GLY A 194 -19.55 12.05 -2.38
C GLY A 194 -18.12 12.48 -2.69
N ASP A 195 -17.43 13.14 -1.75
CA ASP A 195 -16.05 13.57 -1.93
C ASP A 195 -15.08 12.37 -1.99
N VAL A 196 -13.97 12.54 -2.69
CA VAL A 196 -12.90 11.54 -2.81
C VAL A 196 -11.58 12.11 -2.28
N ILE A 197 -10.97 11.40 -1.32
CA ILE A 197 -9.63 11.70 -0.81
C ILE A 197 -8.67 10.66 -1.37
N THR A 198 -7.64 11.11 -2.09
CA THR A 198 -6.66 10.23 -2.74
C THR A 198 -5.33 10.21 -2.01
N GLY A 199 -4.79 9.01 -1.82
CA GLY A 199 -3.52 8.76 -1.15
C GLY A 199 -3.72 8.39 0.33
N GLN A 200 -3.05 7.31 0.75
CA GLN A 200 -3.15 6.79 2.12
C GLN A 200 -2.84 7.85 3.17
N SER A 201 -1.77 8.62 2.97
CA SER A 201 -1.36 9.63 3.93
C SER A 201 -2.33 10.81 3.96
N GLN A 202 -3.00 11.18 2.86
CA GLN A 202 -4.04 12.23 2.92
C GLN A 202 -5.31 11.77 3.67
N ILE A 203 -5.63 10.48 3.60
CA ILE A 203 -6.74 9.88 4.35
C ILE A 203 -6.43 9.93 5.85
N SER A 204 -5.26 9.41 6.23
CA SER A 204 -4.86 9.23 7.63
C SER A 204 -4.32 10.50 8.30
N HIS A 205 -3.55 11.31 7.57
CA HIS A 205 -2.81 12.46 8.09
C HIS A 205 -2.53 13.52 6.99
N PRO A 206 -3.46 14.47 6.76
CA PRO A 206 -3.37 15.39 5.64
C PRO A 206 -2.16 16.31 5.81
N SER A 207 -1.41 16.49 4.73
CA SER A 207 -0.35 17.50 4.70
C SER A 207 -1.00 18.88 4.67
N LYS A 208 -0.43 19.88 5.36
CA LYS A 208 -0.89 21.27 5.19
C LYS A 208 -0.81 21.63 3.69
N PRO A 209 -1.87 22.18 3.08
CA PRO A 209 -1.82 22.55 1.67
C PRO A 209 -0.66 23.54 1.48
N SER A 210 0.27 23.19 0.59
CA SER A 210 1.30 24.13 0.16
C SER A 210 0.58 25.33 -0.45
N VAL A 211 0.82 26.51 0.09
CA VAL A 211 0.25 27.77 -0.39
C VAL A 211 0.86 28.07 -1.75
N ASN A 212 0.27 27.50 -2.80
CA ASN A 212 0.43 27.91 -4.19
C ASN A 212 -0.88 27.60 -4.92
N ARG A 213 -1.96 28.27 -4.51
CA ARG A 213 -3.21 28.34 -5.27
C ARG A 213 -3.22 29.65 -6.07
N ALA A 214 -2.78 29.58 -7.33
CA ALA A 214 -3.49 30.34 -8.36
C ALA A 214 -4.83 29.63 -8.56
N ALA A 215 -5.91 30.28 -8.12
CA ALA A 215 -7.25 29.75 -8.21
C ALA A 215 -7.68 29.63 -9.68
N SER A 216 -7.85 28.41 -10.18
CA SER A 216 -8.81 28.16 -11.26
C SER A 216 -10.09 27.64 -10.62
N ARG A 217 -11.12 28.48 -10.62
CA ARG A 217 -12.50 28.08 -10.34
C ARG A 217 -12.96 27.18 -11.49
N HIS A 218 -13.23 25.91 -11.23
CA HIS A 218 -14.17 25.14 -12.03
C HIS A 218 -15.35 24.77 -11.14
N GLY A 219 -16.36 25.64 -11.17
CA GLY A 219 -17.71 25.29 -10.81
C GLY A 219 -18.34 24.50 -11.96
N THR A 220 -19.08 23.48 -11.57
CA THR A 220 -20.36 23.03 -12.12
C THR A 220 -20.73 23.60 -13.50
N LEU A 221 -20.91 22.72 -14.49
CA LEU A 221 -22.00 22.75 -15.49
C LEU A 221 -21.90 21.47 -16.35
N MET A 222 -22.65 20.44 -15.96
CA MET A 222 -23.20 19.47 -16.90
C MET A 222 -24.64 19.92 -17.16
N ASN A 223 -24.91 20.35 -18.39
CA ASN A 223 -26.17 20.23 -19.16
C ASN A 223 -26.12 21.19 -20.34
N GLU A 224 -26.66 20.73 -21.48
CA GLU A 224 -26.86 21.40 -22.78
C GLU A 224 -25.95 20.91 -23.91
N GLU A 225 -26.11 19.63 -24.27
CA GLU A 225 -26.01 19.20 -25.68
C GLU A 225 -27.43 19.08 -26.24
N GLN A 226 -27.91 20.15 -26.87
CA GLN A 226 -28.95 20.11 -27.89
C GLN A 226 -28.90 21.42 -28.69
N ASP A 227 -29.08 21.27 -30.00
CA ASP A 227 -29.17 22.33 -31.02
C ASP A 227 -27.85 22.97 -31.46
N LEU A 228 -27.30 22.43 -32.56
CA LEU A 228 -26.71 23.18 -33.70
C LEU A 228 -26.41 22.19 -34.85
N PHE A 229 -27.43 21.43 -35.24
CA PHE A 229 -27.60 20.98 -36.62
C PHE A 229 -28.46 22.05 -37.30
N GLU A 230 -28.15 22.39 -38.56
CA GLU A 230 -28.73 23.47 -39.37
C GLU A 230 -28.11 24.85 -39.15
N ASN A 231 -27.06 25.14 -39.94
CA ASN A 231 -27.08 26.24 -40.90
C ASN A 231 -25.68 26.42 -41.51
N SER A 232 -25.49 25.95 -42.74
CA SER A 232 -24.84 26.70 -43.83
C SER A 232 -24.54 25.79 -45.02
N LEU A 233 -25.61 25.39 -45.73
CA LEU A 233 -25.56 25.22 -47.18
C LEU A 233 -26.01 26.55 -47.79
N ASN A 234 -25.08 27.30 -48.39
CA ASN A 234 -25.24 28.01 -49.67
C ASN A 234 -24.25 29.18 -49.81
N ALA A 235 -23.16 28.92 -50.53
CA ALA A 235 -22.65 29.82 -51.57
C ALA A 235 -21.78 28.98 -52.52
N GLY A 236 -22.31 28.67 -53.72
CA GLY A 236 -21.53 28.14 -54.85
C GLY A 236 -20.55 29.18 -55.38
N SER A 237 -19.77 28.98 -56.44
CA SER A 237 -19.57 27.93 -57.44
C SER A 237 -18.30 28.32 -58.20
N ASN A 238 -17.48 27.38 -58.68
CA ASN A 238 -17.05 27.30 -60.11
C ASN A 238 -15.68 26.61 -60.38
N TYR A 239 -15.70 25.85 -61.50
CA TYR A 239 -14.65 25.29 -62.37
C TYR A 239 -13.79 24.12 -61.84
N MET A 240 -13.96 22.88 -62.34
CA MET A 240 -13.36 22.25 -63.57
C MET A 240 -11.83 22.28 -63.55
N ASP A 241 -11.04 21.23 -63.83
CA ASP A 241 -11.14 20.05 -64.71
C ASP A 241 -9.98 19.10 -64.28
N GLY A 242 -10.06 17.77 -64.35
CA GLY A 242 -9.51 17.07 -65.51
C GLY A 242 -8.59 15.92 -65.08
N MET A 243 -8.70 14.79 -65.79
CA MET A 243 -8.21 13.45 -65.45
C MET A 243 -6.74 13.16 -65.82
N ASN A 244 -6.27 12.04 -65.25
CA ASN A 244 -5.58 10.90 -65.90
C ASN A 244 -4.03 10.75 -65.89
N LYS A 245 -3.64 9.59 -65.34
CA LYS A 245 -2.72 8.54 -65.87
C LYS A 245 -1.20 8.77 -65.90
N GLY A 246 -0.50 7.98 -65.07
CA GLY A 246 0.26 6.80 -65.54
C GLY A 246 1.78 6.92 -65.73
N GLY A 247 2.52 5.92 -65.21
CA GLY A 247 3.67 5.32 -65.92
C GLY A 247 5.11 5.76 -65.55
N THR A 248 5.70 5.02 -64.61
CA THR A 248 7.02 4.34 -64.61
C THR A 248 8.26 4.87 -65.39
N ILE A 249 9.42 4.77 -64.70
CA ILE A 249 10.82 4.45 -65.12
C ILE A 249 11.91 5.55 -64.96
N ALA A 250 12.97 5.09 -64.26
CA ALA A 250 14.30 5.58 -63.90
C ALA A 250 15.16 6.39 -64.92
N ILE A 251 16.19 7.06 -64.35
CA ILE A 251 17.64 7.08 -64.73
C ILE A 251 18.24 8.49 -64.46
N GLY A 252 19.29 8.59 -63.61
CA GLY A 252 20.17 9.78 -63.49
C GLY A 252 21.18 9.88 -64.66
N PRO A 253 22.07 10.89 -64.79
CA PRO A 253 22.97 11.36 -63.71
C PRO A 253 23.38 12.87 -63.77
N SER A 254 24.31 13.25 -62.87
CA SER A 254 25.34 14.31 -62.99
C SER A 254 25.11 15.69 -62.32
N ALA A 255 25.83 15.86 -61.20
CA ALA A 255 26.59 17.01 -60.65
C ALA A 255 26.30 18.45 -61.14
N GLU A 256 26.02 19.37 -60.20
CA GLU A 256 27.00 20.35 -59.67
C GLU A 256 26.41 21.23 -58.53
N ASN A 257 27.21 21.37 -57.46
CA ASN A 257 27.25 22.37 -56.39
C ASN A 257 26.08 23.35 -56.13
N SER A 258 25.52 23.30 -54.92
CA SER A 258 25.52 24.46 -54.01
C SER A 258 25.22 24.03 -52.57
N MET A 259 26.07 24.51 -51.67
CA MET A 259 26.07 24.22 -50.24
C MET A 259 24.93 24.98 -49.55
N VAL A 260 24.06 24.27 -48.85
CA VAL A 260 23.26 24.82 -47.74
C VAL A 260 23.36 23.81 -46.60
N GLU A 261 24.07 24.21 -45.54
CA GLU A 261 24.18 23.45 -44.30
C GLU A 261 22.84 23.49 -43.56
N GLU A 262 22.03 22.45 -43.70
CA GLU A 262 21.06 22.06 -42.68
C GLU A 262 21.68 20.97 -41.82
N GLN A 263 22.38 21.37 -40.75
CA GLN A 263 22.61 20.45 -39.64
C GLN A 263 21.31 20.37 -38.85
N GLY A 264 20.54 19.35 -39.17
CA GLY A 264 19.40 18.91 -38.39
C GLY A 264 19.81 18.73 -36.93
N GLY A 265 19.14 19.46 -36.05
CA GLY A 265 19.06 19.08 -34.65
C GLY A 265 18.41 17.71 -34.60
N ALA A 266 19.21 16.68 -34.41
CA ALA A 266 18.72 15.43 -33.86
C ALA A 266 18.24 15.77 -32.45
N GLU A 267 16.96 16.14 -32.32
CA GLU A 267 16.23 15.95 -31.08
C GLU A 267 16.21 14.44 -30.85
N THR A 268 17.28 13.94 -30.23
CA THR A 268 17.19 12.71 -29.45
C THR A 268 16.16 13.01 -28.37
N GLU A 269 14.90 12.70 -28.67
CA GLU A 269 13.92 12.34 -27.65
C GLU A 269 14.51 11.15 -26.91
N GLU A 270 15.41 11.42 -25.96
CA GLU A 270 15.84 10.43 -24.98
C GLU A 270 14.56 10.02 -24.25
N GLU A 271 14.09 8.81 -24.53
CA GLU A 271 13.01 8.17 -23.79
C GLU A 271 13.30 8.27 -22.29
N GLU A 272 12.71 9.28 -21.65
CA GLU A 272 12.79 9.45 -20.21
C GLU A 272 12.05 8.25 -19.59
N GLU A 273 12.81 7.23 -19.21
CA GLU A 273 12.31 6.06 -18.49
C GLU A 273 11.89 6.50 -17.07
N TYR A 274 10.74 7.17 -17.00
CA TYR A 274 10.16 7.69 -15.78
C TYR A 274 9.73 6.53 -14.87
N ALA A 275 10.04 6.64 -13.58
CA ALA A 275 9.51 5.75 -12.55
C ALA A 275 7.98 5.90 -12.35
N ASN A 276 7.37 6.93 -12.96
CA ASN A 276 5.95 7.22 -12.97
C ASN A 276 5.44 7.35 -14.41
N PRO A 277 4.19 7.00 -14.72
CA PRO A 277 3.60 7.29 -16.03
C PRO A 277 3.66 8.78 -16.36
N ILE A 278 3.60 9.12 -17.67
CA ILE A 278 3.65 10.49 -18.21
C ILE A 278 2.67 11.43 -17.47
N TYR A 279 1.55 10.88 -16.99
CA TYR A 279 0.62 11.56 -16.09
C TYR A 279 0.35 10.73 -14.83
N ILE A 280 0.37 11.40 -13.68
CA ILE A 280 -0.06 10.89 -12.37
C ILE A 280 -0.74 12.03 -11.62
N LEU A 281 -1.76 11.71 -10.81
CA LEU A 281 -2.49 12.71 -10.02
C LEU A 281 -1.53 13.60 -9.19
N PRO A 282 -1.70 14.94 -9.19
CA PRO A 282 -0.82 15.86 -8.47
C PRO A 282 -0.66 15.54 -6.98
N GLU A 283 -1.72 15.04 -6.35
CA GLU A 283 -1.76 14.65 -4.94
C GLU A 283 -0.82 13.47 -4.62
N LEU A 284 -0.48 12.66 -5.64
CA LEU A 284 0.39 11.50 -5.53
C LEU A 284 1.85 11.81 -5.91
N LYS A 285 2.12 12.97 -6.55
CA LYS A 285 3.47 13.37 -7.01
C LYS A 285 4.38 13.87 -5.90
N ASN A 286 3.80 14.49 -4.87
CA ASN A 286 4.58 15.21 -3.87
C ASN A 286 5.17 14.24 -2.82
N SER A 287 6.48 14.36 -2.60
CA SER A 287 7.15 13.69 -1.48
C SER A 287 6.56 14.20 -0.16
N GLN A 288 6.24 13.27 0.72
CA GLN A 288 5.73 13.54 2.07
C GLN A 288 6.81 13.25 3.12
N LEU A 289 8.07 13.56 2.79
CA LEU A 289 9.23 13.24 3.61
C LEU A 289 9.24 13.97 4.96
N HIS A 290 9.02 15.29 4.93
CA HIS A 290 8.84 16.12 6.12
C HIS A 290 7.36 16.10 6.51
N PHE A 291 6.92 14.92 6.93
CA PHE A 291 5.62 14.71 7.50
C PHE A 291 5.76 14.68 9.03
N ASP A 292 4.97 15.50 9.70
CA ASP A 292 4.71 15.36 11.13
C ASP A 292 3.38 14.64 11.29
N LYS A 293 3.36 13.54 12.04
CA LYS A 293 2.13 13.05 12.68
C LYS A 293 1.71 14.09 13.71
N CYS A 294 1.29 15.28 13.27
CA CYS A 294 0.48 16.11 14.11
C CYS A 294 -0.79 15.31 14.37
N ASP A 295 -1.14 15.15 15.63
CA ASP A 295 -2.49 14.84 16.07
C ASP A 295 -3.37 16.01 15.59
N SER A 296 -3.63 16.09 14.29
CA SER A 296 -4.65 16.97 13.79
C SER A 296 -5.96 16.33 14.17
N ASP A 297 -6.55 16.84 15.24
CA ASP A 297 -7.95 16.59 15.63
C ASP A 297 -8.96 17.02 14.54
N GLU A 298 -8.46 17.48 13.37
CA GLU A 298 -9.26 17.75 12.18
C GLU A 298 -9.83 16.44 11.62
N MET A 299 -11.10 16.24 11.96
CA MET A 299 -11.97 15.21 11.43
C MET A 299 -12.10 15.33 9.91
N LEU A 300 -12.42 14.21 9.26
CA LEU A 300 -12.81 14.22 7.85
C LEU A 300 -14.10 15.02 7.65
N PRO A 301 -14.29 15.67 6.48
CA PRO A 301 -15.48 16.47 6.20
C PRO A 301 -16.77 15.64 6.19
N ALA A 302 -16.66 14.33 5.96
CA ALA A 302 -17.72 13.35 6.11
C ALA A 302 -17.11 11.96 6.40
N PRO A 303 -17.89 11.02 7.00
CA PRO A 303 -17.45 9.65 7.21
C PRO A 303 -17.02 8.94 5.92
N ILE A 304 -16.07 8.00 6.03
CA ILE A 304 -15.63 7.19 4.89
C ILE A 304 -16.73 6.18 4.55
N ARG A 305 -17.22 6.22 3.31
CA ARG A 305 -18.17 5.25 2.77
C ARG A 305 -17.47 3.97 2.29
N ARG A 306 -16.31 4.09 1.65
CA ARG A 306 -15.48 2.93 1.23
C ARG A 306 -14.06 3.33 0.85
N ILE A 307 -13.15 2.36 0.98
CA ILE A 307 -11.81 2.40 0.42
C ILE A 307 -11.78 1.67 -0.93
N LEU A 308 -11.01 2.20 -1.88
CA LEU A 308 -10.78 1.64 -3.20
C LEU A 308 -9.31 1.73 -3.58
N TYR A 309 -8.83 0.75 -4.35
CA TYR A 309 -7.56 0.88 -5.05
C TYR A 309 -7.76 1.71 -6.32
N ILE A 310 -6.80 2.57 -6.63
CA ILE A 310 -6.79 3.35 -7.86
C ILE A 310 -5.49 3.16 -8.64
N ASN A 311 -5.57 3.31 -9.95
CA ASN A 311 -4.39 3.49 -10.78
C ASN A 311 -3.82 4.93 -10.62
N PRO A 312 -2.64 5.24 -11.18
CA PRO A 312 -2.07 6.59 -11.14
C PRO A 312 -2.96 7.71 -11.75
N TYR A 313 -3.96 7.34 -12.55
CA TYR A 313 -4.92 8.25 -13.19
C TYR A 313 -6.17 8.53 -12.33
N GLY A 314 -6.33 7.85 -11.19
CA GLY A 314 -7.47 8.01 -10.29
C GLY A 314 -8.64 7.07 -10.55
N GLU A 315 -8.52 6.16 -11.52
CA GLU A 315 -9.58 5.20 -11.83
C GLU A 315 -9.51 4.00 -10.88
N GLU A 316 -10.68 3.53 -10.46
CA GLU A 316 -10.78 2.37 -9.57
C GLU A 316 -10.25 1.10 -10.26
N ILE A 317 -9.30 0.45 -9.61
CA ILE A 317 -8.77 -0.85 -10.00
C ILE A 317 -9.11 -1.89 -8.92
N LYS A 318 -9.10 -3.16 -9.33
CA LYS A 318 -9.44 -4.30 -8.47
C LYS A 318 -8.31 -5.33 -8.51
N PRO A 319 -7.16 -5.04 -7.88
CA PRO A 319 -6.03 -5.95 -7.90
C PRO A 319 -6.37 -7.27 -7.20
N LEU A 320 -5.68 -8.33 -7.61
CA LEU A 320 -5.73 -9.61 -6.92
C LEU A 320 -4.74 -9.62 -5.76
N GLY A 321 -5.16 -10.16 -4.62
CA GLY A 321 -4.27 -10.40 -3.50
C GLY A 321 -3.27 -11.51 -3.78
N ASN A 322 -2.17 -11.50 -3.03
CA ASN A 322 -1.05 -12.44 -3.17
C ASN A 322 -1.52 -13.89 -3.00
N SER A 323 -1.16 -14.76 -3.95
CA SER A 323 -1.50 -16.18 -3.93
C SER A 323 -0.93 -16.92 -2.72
N ARG A 324 0.25 -16.52 -2.22
CA ARG A 324 0.83 -17.05 -0.98
C ARG A 324 -0.05 -16.75 0.23
N ALA A 325 -0.61 -15.54 0.32
CA ALA A 325 -1.55 -15.18 1.38
C ALA A 325 -2.83 -16.01 1.28
N VAL A 326 -3.37 -16.22 0.07
CA VAL A 326 -4.53 -17.11 -0.16
C VAL A 326 -4.25 -18.53 0.34
N SER A 327 -3.09 -19.11 0.01
CA SER A 327 -2.71 -20.45 0.50
C SER A 327 -2.60 -20.49 2.02
N LYS A 328 -1.94 -19.51 2.64
CA LYS A 328 -1.81 -19.45 4.11
C LYS A 328 -3.16 -19.27 4.81
N ILE A 329 -4.08 -18.50 4.23
CA ILE A 329 -5.46 -18.40 4.73
C ILE A 329 -6.14 -19.76 4.68
N LYS A 330 -5.95 -20.56 3.63
CA LYS A 330 -6.53 -21.91 3.50
C LYS A 330 -5.97 -22.90 4.53
N GLU A 331 -4.68 -22.78 4.86
CA GLU A 331 -3.96 -23.63 5.83
C GLU A 331 -4.12 -23.18 7.29
N ALA A 332 -4.58 -21.95 7.52
CA ALA A 332 -4.75 -21.39 8.85
C ALA A 332 -5.90 -22.03 9.62
N ASP A 333 -5.72 -22.17 10.93
CA ASP A 333 -6.80 -22.54 11.86
C ASP A 333 -7.53 -21.28 12.37
N MET A 334 -6.82 -20.15 12.42
CA MET A 334 -7.29 -18.88 12.95
C MET A 334 -6.80 -17.71 12.09
N ILE A 335 -7.67 -16.73 11.91
CA ILE A 335 -7.41 -15.46 11.23
C ILE A 335 -7.67 -14.34 12.23
N VAL A 336 -6.70 -13.46 12.41
CA VAL A 336 -6.80 -12.28 13.28
C VAL A 336 -6.71 -11.02 12.43
N TYR A 337 -7.75 -10.19 12.47
CA TYR A 337 -7.73 -8.82 12.00
C TYR A 337 -7.22 -7.96 13.17
N SER A 338 -5.92 -7.66 13.16
CA SER A 338 -5.22 -7.04 14.29
C SER A 338 -5.41 -5.52 14.34
N ILE A 339 -4.96 -4.92 15.44
CA ILE A 339 -5.03 -3.47 15.69
C ILE A 339 -4.21 -2.65 14.67
N GLY A 340 -4.70 -1.45 14.40
CA GLY A 340 -4.19 -0.53 13.39
C GLY A 340 -5.33 0.24 12.77
N SER A 341 -5.05 1.27 11.98
CA SER A 341 -6.13 2.05 11.34
C SER A 341 -7.01 1.12 10.51
N LEU A 342 -8.33 1.25 10.69
CA LEU A 342 -9.28 0.41 9.96
C LEU A 342 -9.13 0.63 8.46
N MET A 343 -9.13 1.89 8.02
CA MET A 343 -9.29 2.24 6.61
C MET A 343 -7.98 2.20 5.85
N THR A 344 -6.85 2.54 6.49
CA THR A 344 -5.56 2.60 5.81
C THR A 344 -4.65 1.42 6.08
N SER A 345 -4.94 0.57 7.09
CA SER A 345 -4.17 -0.65 7.34
C SER A 345 -4.93 -1.93 7.00
N LEU A 346 -6.18 -2.07 7.49
CA LEU A 346 -6.91 -3.33 7.37
C LEU A 346 -7.71 -3.43 6.07
N MET A 347 -8.49 -2.38 5.74
CA MET A 347 -9.32 -2.33 4.52
C MET A 347 -8.53 -2.67 3.24
N PRO A 348 -7.31 -2.15 3.00
CA PRO A 348 -6.56 -2.47 1.78
C PRO A 348 -6.26 -3.96 1.59
N ILE A 349 -6.26 -4.75 2.67
CA ILE A 349 -6.07 -6.21 2.62
C ILE A 349 -7.41 -6.90 2.33
N ILE A 350 -8.46 -6.56 3.08
CA ILE A 350 -9.73 -7.29 3.07
C ILE A 350 -10.65 -6.96 1.88
N ILE A 351 -10.42 -5.82 1.20
CA ILE A 351 -11.14 -5.49 -0.05
C ILE A 351 -10.61 -6.23 -1.28
N LEU A 352 -9.52 -7.00 -1.14
CA LEU A 352 -8.99 -7.85 -2.21
C LEU A 352 -9.92 -9.04 -2.41
N GLY A 353 -10.57 -9.10 -3.57
CA GLY A 353 -11.70 -10.00 -3.80
C GLY A 353 -11.40 -11.49 -3.64
N ASN A 354 -10.21 -11.95 -4.05
CA ASN A 354 -9.76 -13.33 -3.85
C ASN A 354 -9.43 -13.65 -2.38
N ILE A 355 -8.92 -12.69 -1.60
CA ILE A 355 -8.69 -12.83 -0.15
C ILE A 355 -10.04 -12.95 0.55
N ALA A 356 -10.96 -12.01 0.31
CA ALA A 356 -12.29 -12.03 0.90
C ALA A 356 -13.08 -13.31 0.55
N SER A 357 -13.02 -13.76 -0.72
CA SER A 357 -13.68 -15.01 -1.13
C SER A 357 -13.06 -16.21 -0.43
N THR A 358 -11.74 -16.26 -0.28
CA THR A 358 -11.07 -17.39 0.39
C THR A 358 -11.49 -17.49 1.85
N ILE A 359 -11.63 -16.36 2.54
CA ILE A 359 -12.10 -16.32 3.93
C ILE A 359 -13.55 -16.81 4.04
N LEU A 360 -14.42 -16.36 3.13
CA LEU A 360 -15.80 -16.82 3.04
C LEU A 360 -15.89 -18.34 2.83
N ASP A 361 -15.03 -18.87 1.97
CA ASP A 361 -14.97 -20.31 1.65
C ASP A 361 -14.38 -21.16 2.79
N CYS A 362 -14.00 -20.55 3.92
CA CYS A 362 -13.49 -21.20 5.11
C CYS A 362 -14.38 -20.95 6.34
N PRO A 363 -15.60 -21.53 6.39
CA PRO A 363 -16.57 -21.24 7.47
C PRO A 363 -16.15 -21.75 8.85
N LYS A 364 -15.31 -22.80 8.92
CA LYS A 364 -14.90 -23.44 10.18
C LYS A 364 -13.78 -22.73 10.95
N LYS A 365 -13.20 -21.67 10.37
CA LYS A 365 -12.04 -20.97 10.96
C LYS A 365 -12.51 -19.85 11.87
N HIS A 366 -11.79 -19.65 12.97
CA HIS A 366 -11.96 -18.46 13.79
C HIS A 366 -11.48 -17.23 13.03
N LYS A 367 -12.31 -16.19 13.01
CA LYS A 367 -12.08 -14.92 12.31
C LYS A 367 -12.27 -13.80 13.33
N ILE A 368 -11.17 -13.41 13.95
CA ILE A 368 -11.18 -12.61 15.16
C ILE A 368 -10.81 -11.17 14.81
N LEU A 369 -11.74 -10.23 15.04
CA LEU A 369 -11.47 -8.81 14.88
C LEU A 369 -11.07 -8.19 16.22
N ILE A 370 -9.88 -7.58 16.28
CA ILE A 370 -9.45 -6.80 17.45
C ILE A 370 -9.81 -5.33 17.18
N ILE A 371 -10.67 -4.76 18.02
CA ILE A 371 -11.14 -3.38 17.89
C ILE A 371 -10.10 -2.43 18.50
N ASN A 372 -9.87 -1.30 17.83
CA ASN A 372 -8.99 -0.26 18.34
C ASN A 372 -9.54 0.35 19.63
N ASN A 373 -8.64 0.78 20.52
CA ASN A 373 -9.03 1.34 21.81
C ASN A 373 -9.58 2.77 21.72
N LYS A 374 -9.09 3.53 20.73
CA LYS A 374 -9.40 4.95 20.54
C LYS A 374 -9.92 5.19 19.13
N TYR A 375 -10.73 6.23 18.99
CA TYR A 375 -11.08 6.77 17.70
C TYR A 375 -9.85 7.34 16.98
N ASP A 376 -9.77 7.09 15.68
CA ASP A 376 -8.95 7.88 14.77
C ASP A 376 -9.88 8.77 13.91
N ARG A 377 -9.30 9.75 13.20
CA ARG A 377 -10.08 10.62 12.30
C ARG A 377 -10.79 9.86 11.16
N GLU A 378 -10.36 8.63 10.85
CA GLU A 378 -10.94 7.79 9.81
C GLU A 378 -12.23 7.11 10.27
N THR A 379 -12.36 6.89 11.59
CA THR A 379 -13.45 6.14 12.23
C THR A 379 -14.26 6.97 13.22
N PHE A 380 -13.98 8.27 13.35
CA PHE A 380 -14.69 9.15 14.26
C PHE A 380 -16.20 9.14 14.02
N GLY A 381 -16.97 8.96 15.10
CA GLY A 381 -18.43 8.92 15.06
C GLY A 381 -19.02 7.55 14.69
N HIS A 382 -18.22 6.52 14.46
CA HIS A 382 -18.70 5.15 14.30
C HIS A 382 -18.70 4.39 15.62
N ASP A 383 -19.83 3.85 16.05
CA ASP A 383 -19.84 2.86 17.13
C ASP A 383 -19.18 1.53 16.68
N ALA A 384 -19.00 0.60 17.60
CA ALA A 384 -18.46 -0.71 17.28
C ALA A 384 -19.29 -1.47 16.23
N TYR A 385 -20.61 -1.28 16.22
CA TYR A 385 -21.50 -1.90 15.24
C TYR A 385 -21.17 -1.42 13.82
N HIS A 386 -21.02 -0.11 13.62
CA HIS A 386 -20.62 0.48 12.35
C HIS A 386 -19.21 0.07 11.93
N TYR A 387 -18.28 -0.06 12.88
CA TYR A 387 -16.93 -0.56 12.62
C TYR A 387 -16.97 -1.97 12.01
N VAL A 388 -17.70 -2.89 12.65
CA VAL A 388 -17.87 -4.28 12.20
C VAL A 388 -18.66 -4.33 10.89
N LYS A 389 -19.74 -3.56 10.78
CA LYS A 389 -20.55 -3.43 9.57
C LYS A 389 -19.70 -3.02 8.37
N MET A 390 -18.82 -2.04 8.55
CA MET A 390 -17.93 -1.56 7.49
C MET A 390 -17.01 -2.68 6.97
N VAL A 391 -16.45 -3.50 7.86
CA VAL A 391 -15.63 -4.67 7.50
C VAL A 391 -16.46 -5.67 6.70
N VAL A 392 -17.61 -6.07 7.23
CA VAL A 392 -18.48 -7.09 6.60
C VAL A 392 -19.01 -6.63 5.24
N GLU A 393 -19.50 -5.40 5.13
CA GLU A 393 -20.02 -4.84 3.88
C GLU A 393 -18.92 -4.70 2.82
N SER A 394 -17.72 -4.29 3.24
CA SER A 394 -16.57 -4.15 2.34
C SER A 394 -16.12 -5.52 1.81
N MET A 395 -16.02 -6.52 2.68
CA MET A 395 -15.70 -7.90 2.26
C MET A 395 -16.79 -8.50 1.38
N THR A 396 -18.07 -8.28 1.72
CA THR A 396 -19.22 -8.74 0.92
C THR A 396 -19.15 -8.17 -0.49
N ARG A 397 -18.91 -6.85 -0.62
CA ARG A 397 -18.75 -6.18 -1.91
C ARG A 397 -17.55 -6.74 -2.68
N ALA A 398 -16.42 -6.98 -2.01
CA ALA A 398 -15.23 -7.56 -2.63
C ALA A 398 -15.49 -8.97 -3.18
N VAL A 399 -16.19 -9.82 -2.42
CA VAL A 399 -16.60 -11.16 -2.85
C VAL A 399 -17.53 -11.09 -4.05
N MET A 400 -18.57 -10.25 -4.00
CA MET A 400 -19.54 -10.09 -5.08
C MET A 400 -18.84 -9.69 -6.38
N ASN A 401 -18.01 -8.66 -6.34
CA ASN A 401 -17.25 -8.19 -7.50
C ASN A 401 -16.35 -9.30 -8.06
N TYR A 402 -15.61 -10.00 -7.20
CA TYR A 402 -14.70 -11.05 -7.62
C TYR A 402 -15.41 -12.26 -8.25
N ARG A 403 -16.50 -12.72 -7.63
CA ARG A 403 -17.28 -13.85 -8.14
C ARG A 403 -18.01 -13.48 -9.43
N GLN A 404 -18.49 -12.25 -9.58
CA GLN A 404 -19.09 -11.76 -10.81
C GLN A 404 -18.10 -11.78 -11.98
N THR A 405 -16.84 -11.37 -11.77
CA THR A 405 -15.80 -11.46 -12.82
C THR A 405 -15.49 -12.89 -13.26
N ARG A 406 -15.90 -13.90 -12.46
CA ARG A 406 -15.78 -15.33 -12.76
C ARG A 406 -17.08 -15.97 -13.25
N GLY A 407 -18.10 -15.17 -13.57
CA GLY A 407 -19.38 -15.67 -14.10
C GLY A 407 -20.30 -16.30 -13.04
N ILE A 408 -20.01 -16.15 -11.75
CA ILE A 408 -20.88 -16.64 -10.68
C ILE A 408 -21.97 -15.59 -10.41
N VAL A 409 -23.24 -16.01 -10.48
CA VAL A 409 -24.39 -15.11 -10.35
C VAL A 409 -24.48 -14.52 -8.93
N ALA A 410 -24.59 -13.20 -8.84
CA ALA A 410 -24.61 -12.45 -7.57
C ALA A 410 -25.85 -12.70 -6.69
N SER A 411 -26.93 -13.28 -7.23
CA SER A 411 -28.18 -13.55 -6.50
C SER A 411 -27.96 -14.46 -5.28
N THR A 412 -27.01 -15.39 -5.34
CA THR A 412 -26.66 -16.30 -4.23
C THR A 412 -25.92 -15.58 -3.08
N LEU A 413 -25.46 -14.35 -3.28
CA LEU A 413 -24.62 -13.61 -2.32
C LEU A 413 -25.35 -12.47 -1.61
N LYS A 414 -26.64 -12.22 -1.91
CA LYS A 414 -27.37 -11.05 -1.40
C LYS A 414 -27.55 -11.03 0.12
N ASN A 415 -27.48 -12.20 0.78
CA ASN A 415 -27.73 -12.35 2.22
C ASN A 415 -26.59 -13.13 2.91
N LEU A 416 -25.35 -12.67 2.78
CA LEU A 416 -24.25 -13.24 3.56
C LEU A 416 -24.40 -12.85 5.04
N LYS A 417 -24.28 -13.84 5.92
CA LYS A 417 -24.25 -13.62 7.37
C LYS A 417 -22.90 -13.04 7.77
N TRP A 418 -22.87 -12.26 8.84
CA TRP A 418 -21.64 -11.59 9.28
C TRP A 418 -20.61 -12.57 9.86
N ASP A 419 -21.08 -13.63 10.52
CA ASP A 419 -20.28 -14.77 11.03
C ASP A 419 -19.43 -15.48 9.95
N CYS A 420 -19.75 -15.26 8.68
CA CYS A 420 -18.95 -15.73 7.56
C CYS A 420 -17.61 -14.99 7.44
N PHE A 421 -17.51 -13.77 7.96
CA PHE A 421 -16.32 -12.93 7.90
C PHE A 421 -15.71 -12.63 9.27
N ILE A 422 -16.53 -12.53 10.32
CA ILE A 422 -16.07 -12.27 11.70
C ILE A 422 -16.84 -13.19 12.64
N THR A 423 -16.15 -14.09 13.33
CA THR A 423 -16.75 -14.99 14.32
C THR A 423 -16.66 -14.42 15.73
N ASP A 424 -15.57 -13.70 16.02
CA ASP A 424 -15.24 -13.21 17.34
C ASP A 424 -14.74 -11.77 17.28
N ILE A 425 -15.04 -11.00 18.32
CA ILE A 425 -14.50 -9.65 18.53
C ILE A 425 -13.75 -9.62 19.85
N ILE A 426 -12.55 -9.04 19.85
CA ILE A 426 -11.81 -8.72 21.07
C ILE A 426 -11.76 -7.20 21.21
N TYR A 427 -12.09 -6.69 22.39
CA TYR A 427 -12.08 -5.26 22.66
C TYR A 427 -11.73 -4.97 24.14
N LEU A 428 -11.32 -3.74 24.41
CA LEU A 428 -11.05 -3.26 25.77
C LEU A 428 -12.31 -2.60 26.34
N THR A 429 -12.70 -2.96 27.57
CA THR A 429 -13.90 -2.38 28.21
C THR A 429 -13.78 -0.90 28.53
N GLY A 430 -12.56 -0.40 28.73
CA GLY A 430 -12.26 1.01 28.98
C GLY A 430 -12.01 1.84 27.72
N GLY A 431 -12.30 1.31 26.52
CA GLY A 431 -12.05 2.01 25.26
C GLY A 431 -13.07 3.09 24.92
N ASP A 432 -12.66 4.04 24.09
CA ASP A 432 -13.49 5.17 23.66
C ASP A 432 -14.64 4.69 22.75
N ILE A 433 -14.41 3.61 21.98
CA ILE A 433 -15.38 3.05 21.03
C ILE A 433 -16.49 2.32 21.79
N GLN A 434 -17.68 2.92 21.80
CA GLN A 434 -18.85 2.37 22.47
C GLN A 434 -19.31 1.07 21.79
N MET A 435 -19.56 0.04 22.60
CA MET A 435 -19.98 -1.29 22.16
C MET A 435 -21.49 -1.47 22.34
N ASP A 436 -22.21 -1.74 21.25
CA ASP A 436 -23.58 -2.22 21.29
C ASP A 436 -23.62 -3.75 21.18
N TRP A 437 -23.75 -4.39 22.33
CA TRP A 437 -23.77 -5.83 22.49
C TRP A 437 -25.00 -6.50 21.90
N GLY A 438 -26.15 -5.83 21.99
CA GLY A 438 -27.42 -6.37 21.54
C GLY A 438 -27.38 -6.63 20.04
N SER A 439 -27.01 -5.60 19.28
CA SER A 439 -26.96 -5.68 17.82
C SER A 439 -25.89 -6.63 17.28
N LEU A 440 -24.74 -6.78 17.94
CA LEU A 440 -23.69 -7.72 17.48
C LEU A 440 -24.07 -9.18 17.77
N SER A 441 -24.78 -9.44 18.88
CA SER A 441 -25.24 -10.79 19.22
C SER A 441 -26.27 -11.35 18.23
N GLU A 442 -27.09 -10.50 17.63
CA GLU A 442 -28.04 -10.86 16.56
C GLU A 442 -27.34 -11.43 15.31
N HIS A 443 -26.04 -11.16 15.15
CA HIS A 443 -25.23 -11.55 14.01
C HIS A 443 -24.35 -12.80 14.26
N ASN A 444 -24.59 -13.54 15.36
CA ASN A 444 -23.80 -14.69 15.82
C ASN A 444 -22.31 -14.37 16.10
N ILE A 445 -21.99 -13.12 16.45
CA ILE A 445 -20.62 -12.72 16.76
C ILE A 445 -20.38 -12.79 18.27
N VAL A 446 -19.36 -13.53 18.69
CA VAL A 446 -18.98 -13.66 20.10
C VAL A 446 -18.03 -12.54 20.48
N CYS A 447 -18.37 -11.77 21.50
CA CYS A 447 -17.59 -10.61 21.92
C CYS A 447 -16.84 -10.90 23.23
N HIS A 448 -15.54 -10.66 23.25
CA HIS A 448 -14.62 -10.94 24.35
C HIS A 448 -14.01 -9.63 24.88
N GLY A 449 -14.47 -9.21 26.05
CA GLY A 449 -13.99 -8.02 26.73
C GLY A 449 -12.75 -8.29 27.58
N ILE A 450 -11.75 -7.43 27.46
CA ILE A 450 -10.59 -7.40 28.34
C ILE A 450 -10.70 -6.16 29.24
N ASN A 451 -10.70 -6.38 30.56
CA ASN A 451 -10.82 -5.30 31.54
C ASN A 451 -9.45 -4.67 31.82
N SER A 452 -8.96 -3.85 30.88
CA SER A 452 -7.69 -3.13 30.96
C SER A 452 -7.72 -1.90 30.06
N ASP A 453 -6.96 -0.86 30.44
CA ASP A 453 -6.79 0.36 29.65
C ASP A 453 -5.90 0.14 28.41
N LYS A 454 -5.09 -0.93 28.43
CA LYS A 454 -4.18 -1.30 27.34
C LYS A 454 -4.24 -2.79 27.07
N LEU A 455 -4.19 -3.15 25.79
CA LEU A 455 -4.15 -4.53 25.36
C LEU A 455 -2.74 -5.10 25.60
N SER A 456 -2.58 -5.86 26.68
CA SER A 456 -1.33 -6.55 27.00
C SER A 456 -1.16 -7.82 26.15
N ASN A 457 0.07 -8.34 26.06
CA ASN A 457 0.32 -9.60 25.35
C ASN A 457 -0.28 -10.79 26.10
N GLU A 458 -0.23 -10.76 27.43
CA GLU A 458 -0.74 -11.80 28.31
C GLU A 458 -2.25 -11.94 28.20
N ASP A 459 -2.98 -10.82 28.28
CA ASP A 459 -4.45 -10.81 28.19
C ASP A 459 -4.91 -11.31 26.82
N LEU A 460 -4.28 -10.82 25.76
CA LEU A 460 -4.58 -11.25 24.40
C LEU A 460 -4.32 -12.74 24.21
N GLU A 461 -3.19 -13.26 24.73
CA GLU A 461 -2.86 -14.68 24.65
C GLU A 461 -3.89 -15.55 25.38
N VAL A 462 -4.36 -15.13 26.56
CA VAL A 462 -5.41 -15.83 27.32
C VAL A 462 -6.71 -15.91 26.52
N VAL A 463 -7.17 -14.79 25.96
CA VAL A 463 -8.42 -14.74 25.18
C VAL A 463 -8.30 -15.57 23.90
N LEU A 464 -7.21 -15.47 23.16
CA LEU A 464 -7.00 -16.25 21.93
C LEU A 464 -6.94 -17.76 22.21
N LYS A 465 -6.31 -18.18 23.32
CA LYS A 465 -6.32 -19.59 23.76
C LYS A 465 -7.73 -20.06 24.09
N LYS A 466 -8.52 -19.25 24.80
CA LYS A 466 -9.92 -19.55 25.12
C LYS A 466 -10.74 -19.78 23.85
N ILE A 467 -10.64 -18.85 22.89
CA ILE A 467 -11.33 -18.96 21.59
C ILE A 467 -10.95 -20.27 20.88
N HIS A 468 -9.65 -20.59 20.83
CA HIS A 468 -9.20 -21.83 20.20
C HIS A 468 -9.70 -23.08 20.91
N SER A 469 -9.71 -23.10 22.25
CA SER A 469 -10.13 -24.26 23.05
C SER A 469 -11.63 -24.55 22.98
N LEU A 470 -12.46 -23.57 22.64
CA LEU A 470 -13.92 -23.74 22.51
C LEU A 470 -14.32 -24.52 21.23
N SER A 471 -13.37 -24.75 20.32
CA SER A 471 -13.58 -25.47 19.05
C SER A 471 -12.96 -26.87 18.98
N THR A 472 -12.13 -27.24 19.95
CA THR A 472 -11.60 -28.61 20.13
C THR A 472 -12.42 -29.36 21.14
#